data_AF-A0A8G2CB16-F1
#
_entry.id   AF-A0A8G2CB16-F1
#
_cell.length_a   1.000
_cell.length_b   1.000
_cell.length_c   1.000
_cell.angle_alpha   90.00
_cell.angle_beta   90.00
_cell.angle_gamma   90.00
#
_symmetry.space_group_name_H-M   'P 1'
#
loop_
_entity.id
_entity.type
_entity.pdbx_description
1 polymer ?
#
loop_
_entity_poly.entity_id
_entity_poly.type
_entity_poly.pdbx_seq_one_letter_code
_entity_poly.pdbx_strand_id
1 'polypeptide(L)'
;MYNYFVYVVDSQSPMDLCNGRSIATGLRDALTSIRIPCEYFLALNKEMFTYALGQALEELVLRKKLQGGVNPYPIIHLSMHGNKTGIGLTSGEYVSWSELQKLLEPFKKLLGEAPVLCMGSCEGMHAADWGGLSANSYKCIIGNAEKVLQSDLTTGYLAFYNGVFYHTTDAEKLISVMRQASFDQNFYYQKGAGTNVVQFKSAMATDRQ
;
A
#
# COMPACT_ATOMS: atom_id res chain seq x y z
N MET A 1 2.39 -20.97 -3.15
CA MET A 1 3.04 -19.91 -2.34
C MET A 1 2.74 -18.57 -3.00
N TYR A 2 2.66 -17.45 -2.28
CA TYR A 2 2.52 -16.12 -2.89
C TYR A 2 3.90 -15.48 -3.05
N ASN A 3 4.10 -14.75 -4.13
CA ASN A 3 5.27 -13.88 -4.30
C ASN A 3 4.82 -12.42 -4.13
N TYR A 4 5.11 -11.86 -2.96
CA TYR A 4 4.73 -10.48 -2.65
C TYR A 4 5.57 -9.48 -3.43
N PHE A 5 4.95 -8.37 -3.81
CA PHE A 5 5.65 -7.18 -4.30
C PHE A 5 4.90 -5.94 -3.84
N VAL A 6 5.61 -4.82 -3.71
CA VAL A 6 5.00 -3.53 -3.36
C VAL A 6 4.53 -2.85 -4.65
N TYR A 7 3.26 -2.45 -4.70
CA TYR A 7 2.70 -1.68 -5.80
C TYR A 7 2.33 -0.29 -5.32
N VAL A 8 3.15 0.69 -5.64
CA VAL A 8 3.00 2.07 -5.17
C VAL A 8 2.22 2.88 -6.19
N VAL A 9 1.08 3.43 -5.77
CA VAL A 9 0.33 4.43 -6.52
C VAL A 9 0.53 5.79 -5.85
N ASP A 10 1.18 6.71 -6.56
CA ASP A 10 1.58 8.01 -6.05
C ASP A 10 0.73 9.13 -6.66
N SER A 11 0.25 10.04 -5.82
CA SER A 11 -0.53 11.22 -6.22
C SER A 11 -0.32 12.37 -5.24
N GLN A 12 0.92 12.84 -5.14
CA GLN A 12 1.28 13.98 -4.29
C GLN A 12 0.87 15.32 -4.91
N SER A 13 0.85 16.38 -4.11
CA SER A 13 0.56 17.72 -4.64
C SER A 13 1.60 18.13 -5.70
N PRO A 14 1.24 18.97 -6.68
CA PRO A 14 2.21 19.46 -7.67
C PRO A 14 3.45 20.09 -7.02
N MET A 15 3.27 20.76 -5.89
CA MET A 15 4.37 21.40 -5.14
C MET A 15 5.29 20.37 -4.49
N ASP A 16 4.75 19.28 -3.93
CA ASP A 16 5.55 18.19 -3.36
C ASP A 16 6.37 17.48 -4.46
N LEU A 17 5.76 17.24 -5.62
CA LEU A 17 6.44 16.66 -6.78
C LEU A 17 7.56 17.57 -7.30
N CYS A 18 7.30 18.86 -7.47
CA CYS A 18 8.30 19.83 -7.94
C CYS A 18 9.50 19.95 -6.99
N ASN A 19 9.26 19.85 -5.68
CA ASN A 19 10.30 19.95 -4.66
C ASN A 19 11.01 18.61 -4.37
N GLY A 20 10.67 17.53 -5.09
CA GLY A 20 11.26 16.21 -4.86
C GLY A 20 10.89 15.59 -3.52
N ARG A 21 9.75 15.96 -2.93
CA ARG A 21 9.27 15.49 -1.62
C ARG A 21 8.29 14.32 -1.72
N SER A 22 8.32 13.57 -2.83
CA SER A 22 7.47 12.39 -2.99
C SER A 22 7.98 11.26 -2.07
N ILE A 23 7.18 10.95 -1.04
CA ILE A 23 7.38 9.78 -0.16
C ILE A 23 7.53 8.51 -1.01
N ALA A 24 6.65 8.32 -1.99
CA ALA A 24 6.65 7.15 -2.84
C ALA A 24 7.94 7.00 -3.65
N THR A 25 8.51 8.10 -4.14
CA THR A 25 9.78 8.07 -4.88
C THR A 25 10.92 7.64 -3.96
N GLY A 26 11.04 8.28 -2.78
CA GLY A 26 12.06 7.90 -1.79
C GLY A 26 11.91 6.45 -1.31
N LEU A 27 10.66 6.01 -1.09
CA LEU A 27 10.35 4.64 -0.70
C LEU A 27 10.71 3.64 -1.82
N ARG A 28 10.32 3.91 -3.07
CA ARG A 28 10.68 3.08 -4.23
C ARG A 28 12.20 2.91 -4.31
N ASP A 29 12.95 3.99 -4.19
CA ASP A 29 14.41 3.96 -4.33
C ASP A 29 15.07 3.19 -3.18
N ALA A 30 14.57 3.36 -1.95
CA ALA A 30 15.01 2.60 -0.79
C ALA A 30 14.70 1.10 -0.94
N LEU A 31 13.47 0.74 -1.31
CA LEU A 31 13.04 -0.65 -1.53
C LEU A 31 13.85 -1.32 -2.64
N THR A 32 14.08 -0.61 -3.75
CA THR A 32 14.92 -1.09 -4.85
C THR A 32 16.34 -1.37 -4.37
N SER A 33 16.91 -0.45 -3.56
CA SER A 33 18.28 -0.58 -3.03
C SER A 33 18.45 -1.80 -2.12
N ILE A 34 17.40 -2.19 -1.39
CA ILE A 34 17.41 -3.38 -0.53
C ILE A 34 16.82 -4.63 -1.21
N ARG A 35 16.61 -4.61 -2.53
CA ARG A 35 16.11 -5.74 -3.34
C ARG A 35 14.70 -6.21 -2.97
N ILE A 36 13.83 -5.31 -2.51
CA ILE A 36 12.40 -5.58 -2.38
C ILE A 36 11.72 -5.27 -3.71
N PRO A 37 10.99 -6.23 -4.32
CA PRO A 37 10.25 -5.99 -5.56
C PRO A 37 9.24 -4.85 -5.38
N CYS A 38 9.44 -3.75 -6.10
CA CYS A 38 8.61 -2.56 -6.04
C CYS A 38 8.27 -2.09 -7.45
N GLU A 39 7.00 -1.78 -7.68
CA GLU A 39 6.48 -1.26 -8.94
C GLU A 39 5.80 0.08 -8.61
N TYR A 40 6.12 1.13 -9.37
CA TYR A 40 5.69 2.49 -9.09
C TYR A 40 4.81 3.01 -10.22
N PHE A 41 3.70 3.64 -9.85
CA PHE A 41 2.76 4.27 -10.76
C PHE A 41 2.43 5.69 -10.28
N LEU A 42 2.71 6.71 -11.09
CA LEU A 42 2.31 8.09 -10.82
C LEU A 42 0.92 8.33 -11.41
N ALA A 43 -0.07 8.56 -10.55
CA ALA A 43 -1.46 8.80 -10.93
C ALA A 43 -1.83 10.26 -10.72
N LEU A 44 -1.72 11.08 -11.76
CA LEU A 44 -1.91 12.54 -11.64
C LEU A 44 -3.38 12.95 -11.50
N ASN A 45 -4.29 12.17 -12.07
CA ASN A 45 -5.71 12.50 -12.18
C ASN A 45 -6.56 11.24 -11.99
N LYS A 46 -7.88 11.40 -11.96
CA LYS A 46 -8.81 10.31 -11.65
C LYS A 46 -8.80 9.18 -12.69
N GLU A 47 -8.61 9.53 -13.96
CA GLU A 47 -8.45 8.57 -15.05
C GLU A 47 -7.21 7.69 -14.84
N MET A 48 -6.05 8.31 -14.59
CA MET A 48 -4.80 7.60 -14.32
C MET A 48 -4.88 6.77 -13.05
N PHE A 49 -5.55 7.27 -12.01
CA PHE A 49 -5.76 6.52 -10.77
C PHE A 49 -6.61 5.27 -10.99
N THR A 50 -7.68 5.41 -11.77
CA THR A 50 -8.56 4.29 -12.17
C THR A 50 -7.81 3.27 -13.02
N TYR A 51 -6.98 3.73 -13.96
CA TYR A 51 -6.13 2.87 -14.76
C TYR A 51 -5.08 2.14 -13.91
N ALA A 52 -4.44 2.84 -12.97
CA ALA A 52 -3.44 2.30 -12.04
C ALA A 52 -4.00 1.18 -11.17
N LEU A 53 -5.20 1.37 -10.60
CA LEU A 53 -5.92 0.37 -9.80
C LEU A 53 -6.86 -0.51 -10.64
N GLY A 54 -6.69 -0.54 -11.96
CA GLY A 54 -7.46 -1.40 -12.84
C GLY A 54 -6.51 -2.14 -13.76
N GLN A 55 -6.54 -1.74 -15.02
CA GLN A 55 -5.81 -2.40 -16.10
C GLN A 55 -4.31 -2.52 -15.83
N ALA A 56 -3.64 -1.47 -15.32
CA ALA A 56 -2.19 -1.51 -15.11
C ALA A 56 -1.77 -2.58 -14.08
N LEU A 57 -2.48 -2.66 -12.96
CA LEU A 57 -2.18 -3.66 -11.94
C LEU A 57 -2.56 -5.08 -12.41
N GLU A 58 -3.65 -5.23 -13.16
CA GLU A 58 -4.03 -6.50 -13.76
C GLU A 58 -2.97 -7.03 -14.72
N GLU A 59 -2.55 -6.21 -15.68
CA GLU A 59 -1.49 -6.55 -16.65
C GLU A 59 -0.18 -6.91 -15.93
N LEU A 60 0.17 -6.17 -14.88
CA LEU A 60 1.36 -6.42 -14.08
C LEU A 60 1.30 -7.78 -13.36
N VAL A 61 0.18 -8.09 -12.72
CA VAL A 61 -0.06 -9.38 -12.05
C VAL A 61 0.03 -10.53 -13.06
N LEU A 62 -0.62 -10.41 -14.22
CA LEU A 62 -0.57 -11.42 -15.28
C LEU A 62 0.86 -11.62 -15.81
N ARG A 63 1.58 -10.52 -16.08
CA ARG A 63 2.98 -10.56 -16.52
C ARG A 63 3.88 -11.28 -15.53
N LYS A 64 3.78 -10.94 -14.23
CA LYS A 64 4.58 -11.60 -13.18
C LYS A 64 4.22 -13.08 -13.02
N LYS A 65 2.94 -13.44 -13.19
CA LYS A 65 2.48 -14.84 -13.14
C LYS A 65 3.09 -15.68 -14.27
N LEU A 66 3.19 -15.12 -15.47
CA LEU A 66 3.82 -15.77 -16.63
C LEU A 66 5.34 -15.97 -16.45
N GLN A 67 6.01 -15.07 -15.74
CA GLN A 67 7.47 -15.12 -15.54
C GLN A 67 7.91 -16.04 -14.40
N GLY A 68 7.12 -16.15 -13.33
CA GLY A 68 7.61 -16.70 -12.05
C GLY A 68 7.02 -18.05 -11.62
N GLY A 69 5.98 -18.58 -12.28
CA GLY A 69 5.32 -19.84 -11.88
C GLY A 69 4.65 -19.84 -10.49
N VAL A 70 4.75 -18.73 -9.75
CA VAL A 70 4.19 -18.50 -8.41
C VAL A 70 3.14 -17.39 -8.53
N ASN A 71 2.08 -17.44 -7.72
CA ASN A 71 1.01 -16.43 -7.77
C ASN A 71 1.54 -15.09 -7.21
N PRO A 72 1.68 -14.04 -8.04
CA PRO A 72 2.14 -12.74 -7.56
C PRO A 72 1.03 -12.07 -6.76
N TYR A 73 1.41 -11.37 -5.69
CA TYR A 73 0.45 -10.74 -4.80
C TYR A 73 0.87 -9.31 -4.44
N PRO A 74 0.15 -8.28 -4.90
CA PRO A 74 0.50 -6.90 -4.61
C PRO A 74 0.15 -6.52 -3.16
N ILE A 75 1.08 -5.84 -2.49
CA ILE A 75 0.78 -4.94 -1.38
C ILE A 75 0.60 -3.56 -1.98
N ILE A 76 -0.64 -3.10 -2.06
CA ILE A 76 -0.97 -1.81 -2.68
C ILE A 76 -0.65 -0.70 -1.68
N HIS A 77 0.26 0.20 -2.04
CA HIS A 77 0.62 1.37 -1.27
C HIS A 77 0.07 2.62 -1.94
N LEU A 78 -0.83 3.33 -1.28
CA LEU A 78 -1.38 4.59 -1.76
C LEU A 78 -0.64 5.75 -1.09
N SER A 79 0.18 6.47 -1.85
CA SER A 79 0.93 7.66 -1.40
C SER A 79 0.25 8.91 -1.94
N MET A 80 -0.52 9.59 -1.10
CA MET A 80 -1.32 10.75 -1.51
C MET A 80 -1.85 11.51 -0.29
N HIS A 81 -2.39 12.69 -0.53
CA HIS A 81 -3.12 13.41 0.51
C HIS A 81 -4.46 12.73 0.78
N GLY A 82 -4.80 12.57 2.05
CA GLY A 82 -6.05 11.95 2.51
C GLY A 82 -6.80 12.88 3.44
N ASN A 83 -8.11 12.65 3.56
CA ASN A 83 -8.95 13.24 4.60
C ASN A 83 -10.07 12.25 4.96
N LYS A 84 -10.97 12.66 5.85
CA LYS A 84 -12.10 11.84 6.32
C LYS A 84 -12.99 11.19 5.25
N THR A 85 -13.10 11.75 4.04
CA THR A 85 -14.05 11.28 3.02
C THR A 85 -13.42 10.52 1.84
N GLY A 86 -12.09 10.34 1.81
CA GLY A 86 -11.37 9.95 0.60
C GLY A 86 -9.97 10.55 0.44
N ILE A 87 -9.44 10.43 -0.78
CA ILE A 87 -8.08 10.79 -1.19
C ILE A 87 -8.11 11.88 -2.27
N GLY A 88 -7.19 12.83 -2.15
CA GLY A 88 -6.95 13.88 -3.13
C GLY A 88 -5.86 13.49 -4.12
N LEU A 89 -6.05 13.83 -5.39
CA LEU A 89 -5.10 13.57 -6.47
C LEU A 89 -4.32 14.83 -6.84
N THR A 90 -3.20 14.66 -7.55
CA THR A 90 -2.34 15.76 -8.03
C THR A 90 -3.12 16.83 -8.82
N SER A 91 -4.12 16.42 -9.61
CA SER A 91 -4.98 17.30 -10.42
C SER A 91 -5.91 18.17 -9.58
N GLY A 92 -6.02 17.93 -8.26
CA GLY A 92 -7.03 18.52 -7.38
C GLY A 92 -8.36 17.77 -7.40
N GLU A 93 -8.50 16.74 -8.23
CA GLU A 93 -9.64 15.83 -8.18
C GLU A 93 -9.64 14.98 -6.91
N TYR A 94 -10.79 14.40 -6.63
CA TYR A 94 -11.04 13.66 -5.41
C TYR A 94 -11.65 12.28 -5.69
N VAL A 95 -11.18 11.27 -4.97
CA VAL A 95 -11.72 9.91 -5.00
C VAL A 95 -12.25 9.59 -3.61
N SER A 96 -13.57 9.42 -3.52
CA SER A 96 -14.22 9.02 -2.28
C SER A 96 -13.87 7.59 -1.90
N TRP A 97 -14.02 7.24 -0.61
CA TRP A 97 -13.83 5.85 -0.18
C TRP A 97 -14.74 4.86 -0.92
N SER A 98 -15.98 5.25 -1.24
CA SER A 98 -16.90 4.41 -2.01
C SER A 98 -16.42 4.14 -3.44
N GLU A 99 -15.74 5.10 -4.07
CA GLU A 99 -15.16 4.93 -5.40
C GLU A 99 -13.91 4.05 -5.32
N LEU A 100 -13.06 4.27 -4.30
CA LEU A 100 -11.94 3.39 -4.03
C LEU A 100 -12.40 1.94 -3.81
N GLN A 101 -13.50 1.73 -3.07
CA GLN A 101 -14.07 0.40 -2.89
C GLN A 101 -14.38 -0.29 -4.23
N LYS A 102 -15.07 0.42 -5.13
CA LYS A 102 -15.43 -0.12 -6.46
C LYS A 102 -14.20 -0.47 -7.28
N LEU A 103 -13.13 0.33 -7.18
CA LEU A 103 -11.86 0.04 -7.83
C LEU A 103 -11.18 -1.19 -7.23
N LEU A 104 -11.40 -1.47 -5.94
CA LEU A 104 -10.77 -2.59 -5.25
C LEU A 104 -11.48 -3.94 -5.44
N GLU A 105 -12.80 -3.92 -5.67
CA GLU A 105 -13.63 -5.13 -5.79
C GLU A 105 -13.14 -6.14 -6.85
N PRO A 106 -12.73 -5.73 -8.06
CA PRO A 106 -12.22 -6.64 -9.08
C PRO A 106 -10.99 -7.44 -8.62
N PHE A 107 -10.16 -6.89 -7.72
CA PHE A 107 -8.93 -7.56 -7.28
C PHE A 107 -9.19 -8.83 -6.50
N LYS A 108 -10.28 -8.91 -5.75
CA LYS A 108 -10.61 -10.15 -5.04
C LYS A 108 -10.80 -11.31 -6.02
N LYS A 109 -11.37 -11.05 -7.20
CA LYS A 109 -11.53 -12.03 -8.27
C LYS A 109 -10.20 -12.33 -8.95
N LEU A 110 -9.37 -11.32 -9.20
CA LEU A 110 -8.07 -11.47 -9.86
C LEU A 110 -7.06 -12.25 -9.00
N LEU A 111 -6.94 -11.88 -7.72
CA LEU A 111 -5.94 -12.40 -6.80
C LEU A 111 -6.41 -13.67 -6.07
N GLY A 112 -7.72 -13.93 -6.06
CA GLY A 112 -8.36 -14.99 -5.28
C GLY A 112 -8.58 -14.63 -3.80
N GLU A 113 -8.02 -13.52 -3.33
CA GLU A 113 -8.25 -12.94 -2.01
C GLU A 113 -8.26 -11.41 -2.09
N ALA A 114 -8.89 -10.74 -1.11
CA ALA A 114 -8.92 -9.28 -1.06
C ALA A 114 -7.50 -8.70 -0.88
N PRO A 115 -7.16 -7.52 -1.42
CA PRO A 115 -5.81 -6.97 -1.40
C PRO A 115 -5.35 -6.51 0.01
N VAL A 116 -4.04 -6.39 0.20
CA VAL A 116 -3.46 -5.64 1.32
C VAL A 116 -3.30 -4.18 0.90
N LEU A 117 -3.81 -3.27 1.72
CA LEU A 117 -3.73 -1.82 1.52
C LEU A 117 -2.78 -1.18 2.55
N CYS A 118 -1.90 -0.32 2.08
CA CYS A 118 -1.03 0.54 2.87
C CYS A 118 -1.35 1.99 2.52
N MET A 119 -1.91 2.73 3.46
CA MET A 119 -2.30 4.13 3.31
C MET A 119 -1.13 5.02 3.75
N GLY A 120 -0.31 5.43 2.79
CA GLY A 120 0.71 6.48 2.93
C GLY A 120 0.11 7.88 2.88
N SER A 121 -1.01 8.07 3.58
CA SER A 121 -1.79 9.31 3.61
C SER A 121 -2.11 9.72 5.04
N CYS A 122 -2.21 11.02 5.29
CA CYS A 122 -2.79 11.54 6.54
C CYS A 122 -4.20 10.97 6.73
N GLU A 123 -4.56 10.64 7.98
CA GLU A 123 -5.86 10.08 8.33
C GLU A 123 -6.22 8.80 7.53
N GLY A 124 -5.23 8.07 7.02
CA GLY A 124 -5.44 6.92 6.13
C GLY A 124 -6.29 5.80 6.73
N MET A 125 -6.32 5.67 8.06
CA MET A 125 -7.20 4.71 8.75
C MET A 125 -8.69 5.06 8.64
N HIS A 126 -9.07 6.31 8.32
CA HIS A 126 -10.47 6.66 8.04
C HIS A 126 -11.04 5.95 6.81
N ALA A 127 -10.22 5.36 5.95
CA ALA A 127 -10.71 4.45 4.91
C ALA A 127 -11.34 3.17 5.49
N ALA A 128 -10.85 2.70 6.64
CA ALA A 128 -11.30 1.49 7.33
C ALA A 128 -12.48 1.75 8.30
N ASP A 129 -12.57 3.01 8.73
CA ASP A 129 -13.47 3.53 9.74
C ASP A 129 -14.67 4.24 9.10
N TRP A 130 -15.82 4.24 9.77
CA TRP A 130 -17.00 5.08 9.41
C TRP A 130 -17.64 4.78 8.04
N GLY A 131 -17.53 3.54 7.57
CA GLY A 131 -18.19 3.10 6.34
C GLY A 131 -17.47 3.48 5.04
N GLY A 132 -16.19 3.87 5.11
CA GLY A 132 -15.39 4.21 3.94
C GLY A 132 -15.21 3.03 2.97
N LEU A 133 -14.59 1.95 3.43
CA LEU A 133 -14.43 0.70 2.70
C LEU A 133 -15.13 -0.44 3.42
N SER A 134 -15.88 -1.26 2.67
CA SER A 134 -16.38 -2.53 3.20
C SER A 134 -15.21 -3.41 3.65
N ALA A 135 -15.34 -4.04 4.82
CA ALA A 135 -14.35 -4.99 5.33
C ALA A 135 -14.12 -6.19 4.37
N ASN A 136 -14.99 -6.41 3.39
CA ASN A 136 -14.80 -7.43 2.36
C ASN A 136 -13.87 -7.02 1.21
N SER A 137 -13.52 -5.74 1.11
CA SER A 137 -12.79 -5.14 -0.01
C SER A 137 -11.28 -5.09 0.21
N TYR A 138 -10.81 -5.42 1.42
CA TYR A 138 -9.41 -5.55 1.76
C TYR A 138 -9.20 -6.75 2.68
N LYS A 139 -8.00 -7.33 2.67
CA LYS A 139 -7.56 -8.35 3.62
C LYS A 139 -7.06 -7.70 4.90
N CYS A 140 -6.24 -6.67 4.75
CA CYS A 140 -5.94 -5.73 5.80
C CYS A 140 -5.65 -4.36 5.20
N ILE A 141 -5.86 -3.35 6.02
CA ILE A 141 -5.48 -1.97 5.74
C ILE A 141 -4.54 -1.52 6.86
N ILE A 142 -3.46 -0.86 6.47
CA ILE A 142 -2.42 -0.33 7.35
C ILE A 142 -2.34 1.16 7.08
N GLY A 143 -2.21 1.97 8.11
CA GLY A 143 -2.15 3.42 7.95
C GLY A 143 -1.92 4.15 9.25
N ASN A 144 -1.87 5.47 9.15
CA ASN A 144 -1.83 6.35 10.31
C ASN A 144 -3.26 6.81 10.66
N ALA A 145 -3.59 6.85 11.95
CA ALA A 145 -4.90 7.33 12.42
C ALA A 145 -5.04 8.86 12.39
N GLU A 146 -3.92 9.57 12.39
CA GLU A 146 -3.88 11.03 12.53
C GLU A 146 -3.08 11.67 11.38
N LYS A 147 -2.80 12.97 11.53
CA LYS A 147 -1.83 13.67 10.69
C LYS A 147 -0.43 13.19 11.07
N VAL A 148 0.40 12.96 10.07
CA VAL A 148 1.72 12.36 10.23
C VAL A 148 2.73 13.08 9.35
N LEU A 149 3.97 13.18 9.82
CA LEU A 149 5.06 13.78 9.03
C LEU A 149 5.44 12.83 7.89
N GLN A 150 5.83 13.41 6.75
CA GLN A 150 6.29 12.64 5.60
C GLN A 150 7.54 11.80 5.93
N SER A 151 8.42 12.30 6.81
CA SER A 151 9.59 11.57 7.34
C SER A 151 9.18 10.30 8.06
N ASP A 152 8.13 10.37 8.86
CA ASP A 152 7.69 9.31 9.77
C ASP A 152 6.97 8.23 8.96
N LEU A 153 6.15 8.65 7.98
CA LEU A 153 5.59 7.76 6.95
C LEU A 153 6.69 7.00 6.19
N THR A 154 7.69 7.71 5.68
CA THR A 154 8.77 7.10 4.89
C THR A 154 9.55 6.07 5.73
N THR A 155 9.93 6.46 6.94
CA THR A 155 10.71 5.61 7.85
C THR A 155 9.90 4.40 8.33
N GLY A 156 8.64 4.62 8.72
CA GLY A 156 7.73 3.57 9.15
C GLY A 156 7.49 2.54 8.04
N TYR A 157 7.13 2.99 6.84
CA TYR A 157 6.87 2.07 5.73
C TYR A 157 8.12 1.35 5.23
N LEU A 158 9.29 1.99 5.23
CA LEU A 158 10.54 1.30 4.91
C LEU A 158 10.82 0.15 5.90
N ALA A 159 10.66 0.41 7.20
CA ALA A 159 10.82 -0.60 8.23
C ALA A 159 9.76 -1.71 8.13
N PHE A 160 8.51 -1.36 7.79
CA PHE A 160 7.44 -2.31 7.52
C PHE A 160 7.80 -3.28 6.39
N TYR A 161 8.18 -2.77 5.23
CA TYR A 161 8.48 -3.61 4.07
C TYR A 161 9.74 -4.44 4.30
N ASN A 162 10.77 -3.88 4.91
CA ASN A 162 11.94 -4.66 5.32
C ASN A 162 11.52 -5.83 6.23
N GLY A 163 10.65 -5.56 7.21
CA GLY A 163 10.06 -6.57 8.08
C GLY A 163 9.30 -7.67 7.34
N VAL A 164 8.37 -7.28 6.45
CA VAL A 164 7.53 -8.20 5.66
C VAL A 164 8.37 -9.15 4.81
N PHE A 165 9.40 -8.62 4.16
CA PHE A 165 10.18 -9.39 3.19
C PHE A 165 11.31 -10.20 3.83
N TYR A 166 11.85 -9.78 4.98
CA TYR A 166 13.09 -10.37 5.51
C TYR A 166 13.03 -10.87 6.96
N HIS A 167 11.99 -10.57 7.74
CA HIS A 167 12.05 -10.80 9.18
C HIS A 167 10.84 -11.54 9.77
N THR A 168 9.62 -11.11 9.46
CA THR A 168 8.44 -11.64 10.15
C THR A 168 7.19 -11.58 9.29
N THR A 169 6.31 -12.55 9.52
CA THR A 169 4.99 -12.65 8.91
C THR A 169 3.89 -12.03 9.78
N ASP A 170 4.20 -11.73 11.04
CA ASP A 170 3.25 -11.26 12.06
C ASP A 170 2.98 -9.75 11.94
N ALA A 171 1.72 -9.40 11.63
CA ALA A 171 1.29 -8.00 11.48
C ALA A 171 1.51 -7.16 12.74
N GLU A 172 1.29 -7.69 13.95
CA GLU A 172 1.47 -6.91 15.19
C GLU A 172 2.94 -6.50 15.37
N LYS A 173 3.85 -7.42 15.09
CA LYS A 173 5.29 -7.14 15.12
C LYS A 173 5.68 -6.10 14.07
N LEU A 174 5.12 -6.20 12.87
CA LEU A 174 5.39 -5.25 11.79
C LEU A 174 4.92 -3.83 12.16
N ILE A 175 3.72 -3.68 12.72
CA ILE A 175 3.23 -2.38 13.18
C ILE A 175 4.06 -1.86 14.36
N SER A 176 4.48 -2.73 15.29
CA SER A 176 5.39 -2.33 16.37
C SER A 176 6.71 -1.77 15.83
N VAL A 177 7.29 -2.41 14.81
CA VAL A 177 8.51 -1.95 14.14
C VAL A 177 8.28 -0.61 13.43
N MET A 178 7.14 -0.40 12.76
CA MET A 178 6.79 0.90 12.17
C MET A 178 6.81 2.01 13.21
N ARG A 179 6.14 1.78 14.35
CA ARG A 179 6.04 2.76 15.45
C ARG A 179 7.40 3.06 16.07
N GLN A 180 8.24 2.05 16.25
CA GLN A 180 9.58 2.22 16.80
C GLN A 180 10.50 2.98 15.84
N ALA A 181 10.49 2.64 14.55
CA ALA A 181 11.37 3.26 13.57
C ALA A 181 11.00 4.72 13.27
N SER A 182 9.71 5.02 13.20
CA SER A 182 9.19 6.37 12.92
C SER A 182 9.08 7.26 14.15
N PHE A 183 9.17 6.69 15.36
CA PHE A 183 8.81 7.33 16.62
C PHE A 183 7.34 7.81 16.72
N ASP A 184 6.47 7.37 15.81
CA ASP A 184 5.04 7.68 15.80
C ASP A 184 4.21 6.46 16.25
N GLN A 185 3.43 6.61 17.33
CA GLN A 185 2.59 5.54 17.87
C GLN A 185 1.26 5.36 17.12
N ASN A 186 0.93 6.25 16.19
CA ASN A 186 -0.36 6.32 15.51
C ASN A 186 -0.49 5.42 14.27
N PHE A 187 0.48 4.53 14.03
CA PHE A 187 0.33 3.47 13.03
C PHE A 187 -0.56 2.35 13.54
N TYR A 188 -1.54 1.93 12.74
CA TYR A 188 -2.45 0.84 13.05
C TYR A 188 -2.66 -0.06 11.83
N TYR A 189 -3.30 -1.20 12.07
CA TYR A 189 -3.87 -2.00 11.02
C TYR A 189 -5.27 -2.48 11.40
N GLN A 190 -6.12 -2.67 10.40
CA GLN A 190 -7.44 -3.25 10.54
C GLN A 190 -7.58 -4.45 9.62
N LYS A 191 -8.24 -5.49 10.13
CA LYS A 191 -8.48 -6.74 9.40
C LYS A 191 -9.76 -6.64 8.57
N GLY A 192 -9.74 -7.24 7.39
CA GLY A 192 -10.95 -7.46 6.61
C GLY A 192 -11.86 -8.51 7.22
N ALA A 193 -13.11 -8.54 6.78
CA ALA A 193 -14.11 -9.52 7.20
C ALA A 193 -13.63 -10.94 6.88
N GLY A 194 -13.76 -11.83 7.87
CA GLY A 194 -13.29 -13.22 7.78
C GLY A 194 -11.78 -13.42 7.91
N THR A 195 -11.00 -12.35 8.14
CA THR A 195 -9.55 -12.46 8.39
C THR A 195 -9.27 -12.58 9.88
N ASN A 196 -9.06 -13.81 10.37
CA ASN A 196 -8.75 -14.07 11.78
C ASN A 196 -7.33 -13.59 12.16
N VAL A 197 -6.36 -13.86 11.28
CA VAL A 197 -4.95 -13.50 11.48
C VAL A 197 -4.41 -12.88 10.20
N VAL A 198 -3.74 -11.74 10.32
CA VAL A 198 -3.00 -11.13 9.21
C VAL A 198 -1.57 -11.67 9.29
N GLN A 199 -1.30 -12.66 8.44
CA GLN A 199 0.04 -13.22 8.26
C GLN A 199 0.49 -12.93 6.83
N PHE A 200 1.61 -12.21 6.69
CA PHE A 200 2.28 -12.03 5.41
C PHE A 200 3.06 -13.30 5.11
N LYS A 201 2.80 -14.01 4.01
CA LYS A 201 3.61 -15.21 3.72
C LYS A 201 4.99 -14.72 3.26
N SER A 202 6.06 -14.99 4.02
CA SER A 202 7.40 -14.53 3.62
C SER A 202 7.72 -15.00 2.20
N ALA A 203 8.07 -14.07 1.32
CA ALA A 203 8.80 -14.44 0.11
C ALA A 203 10.15 -14.99 0.60
N MET A 204 10.51 -16.21 0.21
CA MET A 204 11.74 -16.82 0.67
C MET A 204 12.93 -15.89 0.39
N ALA A 205 13.70 -15.59 1.43
CA ALA A 205 15.03 -15.03 1.32
C ALA A 205 15.98 -16.13 0.79
N THR A 206 16.00 -16.37 -0.51
CA THR A 206 16.96 -17.33 -1.09
C THR A 206 18.31 -16.72 -1.44
N ASP A 207 18.48 -15.39 -1.43
CA ASP A 207 19.74 -14.76 -1.83
C ASP A 207 20.30 -13.80 -0.76
N ARG A 208 20.42 -14.28 0.49
CA ARG A 208 21.39 -13.71 1.43
C ARG A 208 22.76 -14.33 1.13
N GLN A 209 23.46 -13.78 0.15
CA GLN A 209 24.92 -13.89 0.03
C GLN A 209 25.55 -12.61 0.56
#